data_AF-A0A4W3HG33-F1
#
_entry.id   AF-A0A4W3HG33-F1
#
_cell.length_a   1.000
_cell.length_b   1.000
_cell.length_c   1.000
_cell.angle_alpha   90.00
_cell.angle_beta   90.00
_cell.angle_gamma   90.00
#
_symmetry.space_group_name_H-M   'P 1'
#
loop_
_entity.id
_entity.type
_entity.pdbx_description
1 polymer ?
#
loop_
_entity_poly.entity_id
_entity_poly.type
_entity_poly.pdbx_seq_one_letter_code
_entity_poly.pdbx_strand_id
1 'polypeptide(L)'
;MQGLLCNGPSSIYVFVHTEKDIRYWKVTDVELVGGEKNPSHASALAVEATSYALLQSLMMKDETYASTIAKWLTEQRNYGGGFRSTQLLKTYRLLEELSNPCTHFKLEVTIQSKMEYLDSHFEYNNTILPEDQSLGLIGWHDLRSRRKREVVKTEADRTIYYTVCTWREDEIELNEIKSGMAVVDISLLSGFEPDTTHLEKLKNGVDKYIDQYELKDGKVLLYLDMVRVKKECVVFAANQVVPVGLVQPATATLYDFYNPSVKCTVTYSAPEHSVLVSTLCHTDVCECAEGPCPHIEHILSPQLNSFSRIDFACYSPVVDYAFKVQLLGINHTAYFEKYVVNITQPILNSRNEAGLGHGAIRHFLNRRSCPLKLRLGSEFLIMGKEGKTRDHHQMIQYVLDSKTWIEEIPSDDQCLLSKYRNACKAVNDFIQSFETNGCKG
;
A
#
# COMPACT_ATOMS: atom_id res chain seq x y z
N MET A 1 17.72 37.02 44.57
CA MET A 1 17.25 38.37 44.19
C MET A 1 16.41 38.22 42.94
N GLN A 2 15.13 38.59 43.02
CA GLN A 2 14.21 38.63 41.89
C GLN A 2 14.55 39.84 41.01
N GLY A 3 14.75 39.60 39.71
CA GLY A 3 14.78 40.63 38.67
C GLY A 3 13.58 40.42 37.75
N LEU A 4 12.68 41.40 37.71
CA LEU A 4 11.44 41.40 36.94
C LEU A 4 11.69 41.74 35.45
N LEU A 5 11.18 40.85 34.59
CA LEU A 5 10.39 41.05 33.37
C LEU A 5 10.85 42.04 32.27
N CYS A 6 11.13 41.47 31.09
CA CYS A 6 10.58 42.01 29.84
C CYS A 6 9.26 41.28 29.55
N ASN A 7 8.17 42.04 29.40
CA ASN A 7 6.82 41.54 29.12
C ASN A 7 6.64 41.17 27.64
N GLY A 8 6.18 39.95 27.39
CA GLY A 8 5.62 39.42 26.14
C GLY A 8 4.69 38.23 26.48
N PRO A 9 3.69 37.87 25.64
CA PRO A 9 2.62 36.96 26.02
C PRO A 9 3.04 35.48 25.86
N SER A 10 3.99 35.05 26.69
CA SER A 10 4.25 33.65 27.08
C SER A 10 5.42 33.65 28.08
N SER A 11 5.11 33.56 29.37
CA SER A 11 6.13 33.49 30.43
C SER A 11 6.74 32.09 30.47
N ILE A 12 7.97 31.95 29.96
CA ILE A 12 8.75 30.70 30.06
C ILE A 12 9.35 30.63 31.47
N TYR A 13 9.04 29.55 32.21
CA TYR A 13 9.61 29.32 33.52
C TYR A 13 10.84 28.42 33.41
N VAL A 14 11.96 28.90 33.95
CA VAL A 14 13.22 28.17 33.97
C VAL A 14 13.58 27.85 35.42
N PHE A 15 13.65 26.56 35.74
CA PHE A 15 13.98 26.06 37.07
C PHE A 15 15.38 25.49 37.12
N VAL A 16 16.17 25.94 38.10
CA VAL A 16 17.50 25.39 38.37
C VAL A 16 17.36 24.22 39.33
N HIS A 17 17.83 23.04 38.91
CA HIS A 17 17.90 21.85 39.74
C HIS A 17 19.35 21.57 40.12
N THR A 18 19.57 21.39 41.42
CA THR A 18 20.87 21.02 41.99
C THR A 18 20.69 19.76 42.83
N GLU A 19 21.23 18.64 42.38
CA GLU A 19 21.13 17.37 43.08
C GLU A 19 22.51 16.71 43.09
N LYS A 20 23.00 16.32 44.29
CA LYS A 20 24.21 15.48 44.51
C LYS A 20 25.31 15.60 43.43
N ASP A 21 25.84 16.81 43.23
CA ASP A 21 27.02 17.09 42.37
C ASP A 21 26.75 17.23 40.86
N ILE A 22 25.47 17.34 40.45
CA ILE A 22 25.04 17.70 39.09
C ILE A 22 24.10 18.91 39.13
N ARG A 23 24.20 19.76 38.10
CA ARG A 23 23.35 20.95 37.95
C ARG A 23 22.76 21.00 36.56
N TYR A 24 21.44 21.18 36.48
CA TYR A 24 20.77 21.38 35.20
C TYR A 24 19.59 22.35 35.27
N TRP A 25 19.19 22.85 34.10
CA TRP A 25 18.06 23.77 33.92
C TRP A 25 16.92 23.01 33.25
N LYS A 26 15.73 23.12 33.82
CA LYS A 26 14.50 22.60 33.24
C LYS A 26 13.65 23.77 32.77
N VAL A 27 13.23 23.73 31.51
CA VAL A 27 12.40 24.75 30.88
C VAL A 27 11.01 24.18 30.69
N THR A 28 9.99 24.85 31.23
CA THR A 28 8.58 24.41 31.18
C THR A 28 7.63 25.60 31.06
N ASP A 29 6.54 25.42 30.32
CA ASP A 29 5.49 26.45 30.11
C ASP A 29 4.37 26.41 31.16
N VAL A 30 4.52 25.61 32.22
CA VAL A 30 3.53 25.39 33.29
C VAL A 30 4.20 25.48 34.65
N GLU A 31 3.65 26.27 35.59
CA GLU A 31 4.03 26.22 37.01
C GLU A 31 3.65 24.86 37.60
N LEU A 32 4.58 23.91 37.60
CA LEU A 32 4.40 22.63 38.27
C LEU A 32 4.75 22.78 39.76
N VAL A 33 3.71 22.88 40.59
CA VAL A 33 3.80 22.68 42.03
C VAL A 33 3.99 21.18 42.30
N GLY A 34 5.12 20.82 42.91
CA GLY A 34 5.32 19.50 43.51
C GLY A 34 6.07 18.50 42.63
N GLY A 35 7.02 17.82 43.27
CA GLY A 35 8.03 16.99 42.61
C GLY A 35 7.49 15.77 41.89
N GLU A 36 8.00 15.55 40.69
CA GLU A 36 7.95 14.27 39.98
C GLU A 36 9.36 13.79 39.63
N LYS A 37 9.51 12.47 39.70
CA LYS A 37 10.75 11.70 39.62
C LYS A 37 11.52 11.94 38.32
N ASN A 38 12.85 11.95 38.42
CA ASN A 38 13.80 12.07 37.30
C ASN A 38 13.45 11.07 36.18
N PRO A 39 13.09 11.53 34.96
CA PRO A 39 13.11 10.67 33.79
C PRO A 39 14.57 10.25 33.52
N SER A 40 14.78 8.99 33.14
CA SER A 40 16.11 8.42 32.88
C SER A 40 16.89 9.12 31.75
N HIS A 41 16.25 9.97 30.97
CA HIS A 41 16.85 10.81 29.94
C HIS A 41 16.24 12.23 29.94
N ALA A 42 17.11 13.25 29.90
CA ALA A 42 16.70 14.65 29.94
C ALA A 42 16.06 15.14 28.64
N SER A 43 15.17 16.14 28.75
CA SER A 43 14.58 16.80 27.56
C SER A 43 15.65 17.59 26.81
N ALA A 44 15.49 17.70 25.50
CA ALA A 44 16.47 18.42 24.70
C ALA A 44 16.53 19.91 25.09
N LEU A 45 15.40 20.53 25.50
CA LEU A 45 15.31 21.93 26.00
C LEU A 45 16.18 22.12 27.24
N ALA A 46 16.21 21.12 28.12
CA ALA A 46 17.08 21.14 29.28
C ALA A 46 18.55 21.09 28.86
N VAL A 47 18.90 20.29 27.84
CA VAL A 47 20.27 20.20 27.30
C VAL A 47 20.73 21.50 26.63
N GLU A 48 19.85 22.25 25.98
CA GLU A 48 20.19 23.56 25.40
C GLU A 48 20.28 24.68 26.45
N ALA A 49 19.30 24.78 27.36
CA ALA A 49 19.37 25.77 28.43
C ALA A 49 20.61 25.57 29.32
N THR A 50 20.96 24.30 29.58
CA THR A 50 22.19 23.94 30.31
C THR A 50 23.47 24.25 29.53
N SER A 51 23.48 24.07 28.21
CA SER A 51 24.65 24.38 27.38
C SER A 51 24.91 25.89 27.32
N TYR A 52 23.87 26.71 27.19
CA TYR A 52 23.99 28.17 27.30
C TYR A 52 24.42 28.62 28.70
N ALA A 53 23.89 28.00 29.76
CA ALA A 53 24.32 28.28 31.13
C ALA A 53 25.79 27.88 31.37
N LEU A 54 26.25 26.77 30.79
CA LEU A 54 27.65 26.36 30.83
C LEU A 54 28.54 27.37 30.11
N LEU A 55 28.17 27.79 28.89
CA LEU A 55 28.91 28.80 28.13
C LEU A 55 29.04 30.11 28.92
N GLN A 56 27.95 30.59 29.51
CA GLN A 56 27.95 31.78 30.35
C GLN A 56 28.87 31.62 31.58
N SER A 57 28.83 30.46 32.23
CA SER A 57 29.65 30.18 33.42
C SER A 57 31.14 30.14 33.09
N LEU A 58 31.49 29.61 31.92
CA LEU A 58 32.86 29.64 31.39
C LEU A 58 33.31 31.06 31.06
N MET A 59 32.44 31.90 30.50
CA MET A 59 32.73 33.33 30.26
C MET A 59 32.95 34.10 31.57
N MET A 60 32.23 33.72 32.63
CA MET A 60 32.38 34.29 33.98
C MET A 60 33.57 33.70 34.76
N LYS A 61 34.32 32.74 34.18
CA LYS A 61 35.46 32.02 34.79
C LYS A 61 35.15 31.30 36.10
N ASP A 62 33.91 30.88 36.31
CA ASP A 62 33.55 30.04 37.46
C ASP A 62 33.68 28.56 37.11
N GLU A 63 34.90 28.04 37.28
CA GLU A 63 35.26 26.67 36.92
C GLU A 63 34.54 25.62 37.78
N THR A 64 34.33 25.92 39.06
CA THR A 64 33.63 25.02 39.99
C THR A 64 32.17 24.86 39.58
N TYR A 65 31.51 25.95 39.21
CA TYR A 65 30.14 25.95 38.74
C TYR A 65 30.01 25.26 37.37
N ALA A 66 30.89 25.58 36.42
CA ALA A 66 30.91 24.98 35.09
C ALA A 66 31.11 23.46 35.13
N SER A 67 31.98 22.96 36.01
CA SER A 67 32.26 21.51 36.14
C SER A 67 31.00 20.69 36.47
N THR A 68 30.13 21.20 37.34
CA THR A 68 28.90 20.50 37.75
C THR A 68 27.86 20.40 36.62
N ILE A 69 27.86 21.35 35.68
CA ILE A 69 26.97 21.36 34.52
C ILE A 69 27.52 20.45 33.43
N ALA A 70 28.83 20.48 33.20
CA ALA A 70 29.51 19.64 32.22
C ALA A 70 29.37 18.14 32.54
N LYS A 71 29.42 17.77 33.82
CA LYS A 71 29.21 16.39 34.29
C LYS A 71 27.85 15.85 33.86
N TRP A 72 26.79 16.63 34.08
CA TRP A 72 25.44 16.27 33.67
C TRP A 72 25.27 16.18 32.15
N LEU A 73 25.80 17.15 31.39
CA LEU A 73 25.75 17.13 29.92
C LEU A 73 26.47 15.90 29.33
N THR A 74 27.55 15.44 29.97
CA THR A 74 28.30 14.27 29.53
C THR A 74 27.49 12.98 29.69
N GLU A 75 26.68 12.88 30.75
CA GLU A 75 25.78 11.75 30.99
C GLU A 75 24.61 11.69 29.98
N GLN A 76 24.26 12.82 29.34
CA GLN A 76 23.17 12.89 28.36
C GLN A 76 23.60 12.59 26.91
N ARG A 77 24.84 12.15 26.69
CA ARG A 77 25.42 11.92 25.35
C ARG A 77 25.08 10.51 24.84
N ASN A 78 24.69 10.38 23.56
CA ASN A 78 24.40 9.08 22.97
C ASN A 78 25.67 8.29 22.61
N TYR A 79 25.54 6.96 22.47
CA TYR A 79 26.57 6.10 21.88
C TYR A 79 26.90 6.60 20.46
N GLY A 80 28.15 7.01 20.20
CA GLY A 80 28.56 7.65 18.93
C GLY A 80 28.80 9.16 19.02
N GLY A 81 28.59 9.76 20.19
CA GLY A 81 29.15 11.07 20.52
C GLY A 81 28.31 12.29 20.17
N GLY A 82 27.15 12.11 19.53
CA GLY A 82 26.15 13.16 19.28
C GLY A 82 25.09 13.26 20.37
N PHE A 83 24.43 14.42 20.44
CA PHE A 83 23.19 14.62 21.18
C PHE A 83 21.98 14.42 20.24
N ARG A 84 20.77 14.23 20.78
CA ARG A 84 19.53 14.12 19.98
C ARG A 84 19.23 15.47 19.27
N SER A 85 19.82 15.67 18.09
CA SER A 85 19.70 16.84 17.19
C SER A 85 20.33 18.16 17.70
N THR A 86 20.88 18.94 16.76
CA THR A 86 21.59 20.22 16.97
C THR A 86 20.67 21.46 17.05
N GLN A 87 19.35 21.28 16.98
CA GLN A 87 18.35 22.22 17.51
C GLN A 87 16.99 21.48 17.58
N LEU A 88 16.93 20.55 18.53
CA LEU A 88 15.84 20.52 19.52
C LEU A 88 14.38 20.36 19.05
N LEU A 89 14.13 19.22 18.42
CA LEU A 89 12.79 18.66 18.28
C LEU A 89 12.08 18.48 19.64
N LYS A 90 10.82 18.92 19.70
CA LYS A 90 9.64 18.15 20.17
C LYS A 90 9.98 16.92 21.02
N THR A 91 9.62 16.89 22.30
CA THR A 91 9.67 15.58 23.00
C THR A 91 8.56 15.23 23.97
N TYR A 92 7.63 16.10 24.41
CA TYR A 92 6.70 15.68 25.48
C TYR A 92 5.23 16.10 25.40
N ARG A 93 4.61 16.23 24.21
CA ARG A 93 3.14 16.35 24.14
C ARG A 93 2.41 15.66 22.98
N LEU A 94 2.99 14.62 22.38
CA LEU A 94 2.28 13.78 21.40
C LEU A 94 2.38 12.28 21.77
N LEU A 95 2.46 11.97 23.07
CA LEU A 95 2.28 10.61 23.57
C LEU A 95 0.80 10.22 23.73
N GLU A 96 -0.12 11.08 23.27
CA GLU A 96 -1.55 10.82 23.28
C GLU A 96 -2.15 11.40 22.01
N GLU A 97 -1.91 10.72 20.88
CA GLU A 97 -2.94 10.45 19.88
C GLU A 97 -2.35 9.54 18.79
N LEU A 98 -2.40 8.24 19.08
CA LEU A 98 -2.61 7.22 18.05
C LEU A 98 -3.98 7.48 17.42
N SER A 99 -4.10 8.51 16.57
CA SER A 99 -5.27 8.69 15.73
C SER A 99 -4.95 9.67 14.60
N ASN A 100 -4.83 9.11 13.40
CA ASN A 100 -4.61 9.75 12.09
C ASN A 100 -3.13 9.97 11.67
N PRO A 101 -2.66 9.24 10.63
CA PRO A 101 -1.27 9.32 10.17
C PRO A 101 -0.89 10.65 9.50
N CYS A 102 -1.84 11.57 9.28
CA CYS A 102 -1.66 12.79 8.47
C CYS A 102 -2.57 13.94 8.96
N THR A 103 -2.32 14.48 10.15
CA THR A 103 -3.09 15.61 10.72
C THR A 103 -2.69 16.94 10.09
N HIS A 104 -1.42 17.33 10.19
CA HIS A 104 -0.93 18.64 9.73
C HIS A 104 -0.54 18.69 8.25
N PHE A 105 0.14 17.64 7.78
CA PHE A 105 0.54 17.52 6.37
C PHE A 105 -0.36 16.53 5.66
N LYS A 106 -0.72 16.86 4.43
CA LYS A 106 -1.39 15.95 3.50
C LYS A 106 -0.43 15.62 2.36
N LEU A 107 -0.39 14.34 2.03
CA LEU A 107 0.45 13.78 0.99
C LEU A 107 -0.42 12.84 0.18
N GLU A 108 -0.35 12.97 -1.14
CA GLU A 108 -1.02 12.08 -2.08
C GLU A 108 -0.03 11.70 -3.18
N VAL A 109 0.09 10.41 -3.47
CA VAL A 109 0.96 9.90 -4.52
C VAL A 109 0.15 9.05 -5.46
N THR A 110 0.18 9.40 -6.73
CA THR A 110 -0.50 8.65 -7.80
C THR A 110 0.50 8.31 -8.90
N ILE A 111 0.33 7.12 -9.50
CA ILE A 111 1.18 6.64 -10.58
C ILE A 111 0.33 6.51 -11.83
N GLN A 112 0.80 7.09 -12.93
CA GLN A 112 0.16 7.01 -14.23
C GLN A 112 1.11 6.40 -15.26
N SER A 113 0.60 5.47 -16.08
CA SER A 113 1.36 4.88 -17.20
C SER A 113 1.37 5.77 -18.46
N LYS A 114 0.51 6.79 -18.52
CA LYS A 114 0.44 7.75 -19.61
C LYS A 114 0.20 9.14 -19.04
N MET A 115 1.00 10.11 -19.47
CA MET A 115 0.89 11.50 -19.03
C MET A 115 -0.33 12.15 -19.70
N GLU A 116 -1.37 12.50 -18.93
CA GLU A 116 -2.43 13.40 -19.39
C GLU A 116 -1.97 14.84 -19.14
N TYR A 117 -1.79 15.62 -20.20
CA TYR A 117 -1.64 17.07 -20.06
C TYR A 117 -2.98 17.64 -19.58
N LEU A 118 -2.97 18.35 -18.46
CA LEU A 118 -4.07 19.24 -18.10
C LEU A 118 -4.04 20.40 -19.10
N ASP A 119 -4.86 20.29 -20.15
CA ASP A 119 -4.89 21.24 -21.25
C ASP A 119 -5.51 22.55 -20.77
N SER A 120 -4.68 23.48 -20.30
CA SER A 120 -5.08 24.88 -20.14
C SER A 120 -5.42 25.42 -21.53
N HIS A 121 -6.71 25.65 -21.78
CA HIS A 121 -7.26 26.16 -23.03
C HIS A 121 -6.42 27.31 -23.60
N PHE A 122 -5.70 27.02 -24.67
CA PHE A 122 -5.29 28.03 -25.65
C PHE A 122 -6.03 27.72 -26.95
N GLU A 123 -7.16 28.40 -27.13
CA GLU A 123 -7.81 28.51 -28.43
C GLU A 123 -6.82 29.16 -29.41
N TYR A 124 -6.34 28.39 -30.37
CA TYR A 124 -5.84 28.95 -31.62
C TYR A 124 -6.66 28.39 -32.78
N ASN A 125 -7.47 29.29 -33.30
CA ASN A 125 -8.21 29.31 -34.55
C ASN A 125 -8.03 28.12 -35.51
N ASN A 126 -9.19 27.54 -35.83
CA ASN A 126 -9.46 26.69 -36.99
C ASN A 126 -8.82 27.24 -38.28
N THR A 127 -7.98 26.41 -38.90
CA THR A 127 -7.83 26.40 -40.35
C THR A 127 -8.12 24.99 -40.85
N ILE A 128 -9.17 24.88 -41.66
CA ILE A 128 -9.68 23.62 -42.23
C ILE A 128 -9.04 23.37 -43.61
N LEU A 129 -8.88 22.07 -43.91
CA LEU A 129 -8.89 21.36 -45.22
C LEU A 129 -7.54 21.00 -45.88
N PRO A 130 -7.46 19.91 -46.69
CA PRO A 130 -8.47 18.88 -46.99
C PRO A 130 -8.00 17.42 -46.86
N GLU A 131 -9.02 16.56 -46.77
CA GLU A 131 -9.05 15.12 -46.96
C GLU A 131 -8.92 14.76 -48.46
N ASP A 132 -8.08 13.78 -48.78
CA ASP A 132 -8.26 12.67 -49.75
C ASP A 132 -6.95 12.27 -50.45
N GLN A 133 -6.57 11.00 -50.30
CA GLN A 133 -6.24 10.16 -51.45
C GLN A 133 -6.28 8.67 -51.13
N SER A 134 -7.23 8.00 -51.77
CA SER A 134 -7.34 6.56 -51.93
C SER A 134 -6.09 5.97 -52.60
N LEU A 135 -5.54 4.88 -52.04
CA LEU A 135 -4.61 4.00 -52.76
C LEU A 135 -5.22 2.60 -52.91
N GLY A 136 -5.13 2.13 -54.15
CA GLY A 136 -5.92 1.06 -54.75
C GLY A 136 -5.63 -0.38 -54.31
N LEU A 137 -6.62 -1.21 -54.63
CA LEU A 137 -6.55 -2.65 -54.74
C LEU A 137 -5.54 -3.05 -55.83
N ILE A 138 -4.50 -3.82 -55.48
CA ILE A 138 -4.00 -5.05 -56.14
C ILE A 138 -2.70 -5.47 -55.41
N GLY A 139 -2.65 -6.72 -54.95
CA GLY A 139 -1.42 -7.34 -54.43
C GLY A 139 -1.60 -8.31 -53.25
N TRP A 140 -2.71 -9.06 -53.21
CA TRP A 140 -3.09 -9.98 -52.12
C TRP A 140 -2.27 -11.29 -52.02
N HIS A 141 -1.07 -11.34 -52.58
CA HIS A 141 -0.22 -12.54 -52.55
C HIS A 141 1.25 -12.15 -52.42
N ASP A 142 1.71 -11.89 -51.19
CA ASP A 142 3.12 -12.07 -50.78
C ASP A 142 3.40 -11.87 -49.27
N LEU A 143 2.38 -11.76 -48.41
CA LEU A 143 2.54 -11.59 -46.96
C LEU A 143 2.55 -12.91 -46.15
N ARG A 144 3.00 -14.02 -46.73
CA ARG A 144 3.24 -15.27 -46.00
C ARG A 144 4.67 -15.77 -46.17
N SER A 145 5.65 -14.93 -45.88
CA SER A 145 6.97 -15.41 -45.46
C SER A 145 7.69 -14.38 -44.60
N ARG A 146 7.97 -14.76 -43.35
CA ARG A 146 9.00 -14.15 -42.49
C ARG A 146 8.92 -12.64 -42.25
N ARG A 147 8.06 -12.26 -41.29
CA ARG A 147 8.52 -11.41 -40.19
C ARG A 147 7.95 -11.96 -38.88
N LYS A 148 8.80 -12.67 -38.14
CA LYS A 148 8.79 -12.52 -36.68
C LYS A 148 9.11 -11.04 -36.48
N ARG A 149 8.09 -10.17 -36.51
CA ARG A 149 8.25 -8.81 -36.03
C ARG A 149 8.59 -9.00 -34.57
N GLU A 150 9.87 -8.83 -34.22
CA GLU A 150 10.15 -8.14 -32.97
C GLU A 150 9.25 -6.92 -33.01
N VAL A 151 8.20 -6.95 -32.19
CA VAL A 151 7.53 -5.73 -31.81
C VAL A 151 8.64 -4.92 -31.20
N VAL A 152 9.14 -3.92 -31.94
CA VAL A 152 9.87 -2.82 -31.34
C VAL A 152 8.86 -2.21 -30.39
N LYS A 153 8.85 -2.69 -29.14
CA LYS A 153 8.17 -2.00 -28.05
C LYS A 153 8.92 -0.68 -27.95
N THR A 154 8.33 0.37 -28.51
CA THR A 154 8.76 1.74 -28.32
C THR A 154 9.06 1.95 -26.84
N GLU A 155 10.19 2.59 -26.51
CA GLU A 155 10.65 2.88 -25.15
C GLU A 155 9.57 3.50 -24.24
N ALA A 156 8.54 4.10 -24.82
CA ALA A 156 7.35 4.62 -24.15
C ALA A 156 6.52 3.59 -23.34
N ASP A 157 6.68 2.28 -23.55
CA ASP A 157 5.92 1.23 -22.85
C ASP A 157 6.53 0.84 -21.47
N ARG A 158 7.62 1.49 -21.05
CA ARG A 158 8.38 1.18 -19.82
C ARG A 158 8.58 2.36 -18.86
N THR A 159 8.04 3.53 -19.21
CA THR A 159 8.13 4.74 -18.39
C THR A 159 6.81 4.94 -17.65
N ILE A 160 6.91 5.16 -16.33
CA ILE A 160 5.77 5.55 -15.50
C ILE A 160 5.98 6.96 -14.97
N TYR A 161 4.89 7.67 -14.69
CA TYR A 161 4.91 9.02 -14.15
C TYR A 161 4.41 9.00 -12.72
N TYR A 162 5.22 9.53 -11.81
CA TYR A 162 4.86 9.76 -10.42
C TYR A 162 4.31 11.17 -10.29
N THR A 163 3.08 11.30 -9.79
CA THR A 163 2.48 12.58 -9.40
C THR A 163 2.39 12.63 -7.89
N VAL A 164 3.20 13.50 -7.28
CA VAL A 164 3.32 13.66 -5.84
C VAL A 164 2.75 15.01 -5.46
N CYS A 165 1.62 15.00 -4.75
CA CYS A 165 0.95 16.21 -4.31
C CYS A 165 1.10 16.41 -2.81
N THR A 166 1.46 17.62 -2.40
CA THR A 166 1.61 18.01 -1.00
C THR A 166 0.82 19.28 -0.72
N TRP A 167 0.21 19.31 0.45
CA TRP A 167 -0.42 20.52 0.99
C TRP A 167 -0.54 20.44 2.51
N ARG A 168 -0.84 21.57 3.12
CA ARG A 168 -1.17 21.65 4.54
C ARG A 168 -2.60 22.19 4.72
N GLU A 169 -3.21 21.79 5.81
CA GLU A 169 -4.51 22.30 6.26
C GLU A 169 -4.22 23.44 7.25
N ASP A 170 -4.78 24.63 7.03
CA ASP A 170 -4.59 25.75 7.97
C ASP A 170 -5.46 25.51 9.20
N GLU A 171 -4.85 25.23 10.35
CA GLU A 171 -5.54 25.31 11.63
C GLU A 171 -5.81 26.79 11.96
N ILE A 172 -7.08 27.17 11.90
CA ILE A 172 -7.58 28.46 12.37
C ILE A 172 -7.37 28.51 13.90
N GLU A 173 -6.67 29.55 14.36
CA GLU A 173 -6.39 29.90 15.77
C GLU A 173 -5.26 29.14 16.49
N LEU A 174 -4.00 29.43 16.11
CA LEU A 174 -2.95 29.91 17.04
C LEU A 174 -1.74 30.37 16.21
N ASN A 175 -1.13 31.49 16.60
CA ASN A 175 -0.06 32.20 15.88
C ASN A 175 0.99 31.30 15.16
N GLU A 176 1.15 31.58 13.86
CA GLU A 176 2.36 31.44 13.04
C GLU A 176 3.24 30.18 13.19
N ILE A 177 2.71 28.98 12.92
CA ILE A 177 3.60 27.93 12.37
C ILE A 177 3.76 28.18 10.87
N LYS A 178 4.69 29.09 10.52
CA LYS A 178 5.22 29.14 9.15
C LYS A 178 5.85 27.78 8.88
N SER A 179 5.37 27.06 7.86
CA SER A 179 5.99 25.79 7.45
C SER A 179 7.46 26.10 7.15
N GLY A 180 8.36 25.48 7.92
CA GLY A 180 9.77 25.45 7.56
C GLY A 180 9.98 24.51 6.37
N MET A 181 11.26 24.25 6.10
CA MET A 181 11.68 23.27 5.12
C MET A 181 11.06 21.90 5.39
N ALA A 182 10.62 21.23 4.34
CA ALA A 182 10.05 19.90 4.42
C ALA A 182 10.77 18.94 3.47
N VAL A 183 10.74 17.65 3.80
CA VAL A 183 11.34 16.61 2.98
C VAL A 183 10.27 15.60 2.59
N VAL A 184 10.23 15.26 1.31
CA VAL A 184 9.44 14.16 0.78
C VAL A 184 10.37 12.99 0.51
N ASP A 185 10.30 11.94 1.32
CA ASP A 185 10.98 10.66 1.08
C ASP A 185 10.02 9.73 0.32
N ILE A 186 10.32 9.49 -0.96
CA ILE A 186 9.52 8.65 -1.85
C ILE A 186 10.32 7.38 -2.13
N SER A 187 9.84 6.23 -1.64
CA SER A 187 10.42 4.94 -2.01
C SER A 187 9.86 4.52 -3.36
N LEU A 188 10.68 4.39 -4.41
CA LEU A 188 10.20 3.99 -5.73
C LEU A 188 9.80 2.50 -5.73
N LEU A 189 8.95 2.13 -6.69
CA LEU A 189 8.64 0.72 -6.94
C LEU A 189 9.92 -0.04 -7.35
N SER A 190 10.05 -1.28 -6.87
CA SER A 190 11.20 -2.13 -7.20
C SER A 190 11.41 -2.24 -8.71
N GLY A 191 12.66 -2.07 -9.16
CA GLY A 191 13.04 -2.16 -10.57
C GLY A 191 12.83 -0.89 -11.40
N PHE A 192 12.39 0.21 -10.78
CA PHE A 192 12.29 1.53 -11.41
C PHE A 192 13.37 2.48 -10.92
N GLU A 193 13.91 3.28 -11.83
CA GLU A 193 14.83 4.39 -11.53
C GLU A 193 14.27 5.71 -12.06
N PRO A 194 14.42 6.82 -11.32
CA PRO A 194 13.84 8.10 -11.70
C PRO A 194 14.63 8.74 -12.85
N ASP A 195 13.92 9.44 -13.75
CA ASP A 195 14.55 10.23 -14.80
C ASP A 195 15.09 11.54 -14.22
N THR A 196 16.42 11.66 -14.19
CA THR A 196 17.11 12.85 -13.67
C THR A 196 16.79 14.10 -14.46
N THR A 197 16.46 14.00 -15.75
CA THR A 197 16.17 15.17 -16.58
C THR A 197 14.88 15.88 -16.16
N HIS A 198 13.90 15.13 -15.64
CA HIS A 198 12.66 15.69 -15.11
C HIS A 198 12.90 16.34 -13.73
N LEU A 199 13.68 15.70 -12.87
CA LEU A 199 14.03 16.25 -11.55
C LEU A 199 14.86 17.54 -11.65
N GLU A 200 15.79 17.61 -12.61
CA GLU A 200 16.56 18.82 -12.87
C GLU A 200 15.68 19.99 -13.35
N LYS A 201 14.67 19.73 -14.18
CA LYS A 201 13.69 20.75 -14.61
C LYS A 201 12.88 21.30 -13.44
N LEU A 202 12.54 20.46 -12.46
CA LEU A 202 11.79 20.86 -11.27
C LEU A 202 12.63 21.71 -10.31
N LYS A 203 13.96 21.52 -10.31
CA LYS A 203 14.91 22.31 -9.53
C LYS A 203 15.30 23.63 -10.20
N ASN A 204 15.59 23.59 -11.50
CA ASN A 204 16.13 24.72 -12.27
C ASN A 204 15.06 25.50 -13.05
N GLY A 205 13.79 25.09 -12.95
CA GLY A 205 12.67 25.73 -13.63
C GLY A 205 12.38 27.14 -13.12
N VAL A 206 11.61 27.89 -13.90
CA VAL A 206 11.18 29.27 -13.56
C VAL A 206 10.32 29.27 -12.31
N ASP A 207 9.41 28.30 -12.20
CA ASP A 207 8.63 28.01 -11.00
C ASP A 207 9.36 26.93 -10.20
N LYS A 208 10.41 27.32 -9.46
CA LYS A 208 11.21 26.42 -8.61
C LYS A 208 10.30 25.72 -7.57
N TYR A 209 9.92 24.47 -7.86
CA TYR A 209 9.08 23.65 -6.97
C TYR A 209 9.90 22.92 -5.90
N ILE A 210 11.16 22.60 -6.22
CA ILE A 210 12.07 21.83 -5.38
C ILE A 210 13.38 22.58 -5.24
N ASP A 211 13.94 22.57 -4.03
CA ASP A 211 15.22 23.20 -3.72
C ASP A 211 16.40 22.32 -4.07
N GLN A 212 16.32 21.07 -3.64
CA GLN A 212 17.30 20.04 -3.92
C GLN A 212 16.61 18.67 -3.99
N TYR A 213 17.22 17.74 -4.72
CA TYR A 213 16.84 16.34 -4.67
C TYR A 213 18.07 15.47 -4.40
N GLU A 214 17.86 14.32 -3.76
CA GLU A 214 18.87 13.28 -3.56
C GLU A 214 18.28 11.93 -3.95
N LEU A 215 19.11 11.10 -4.60
CA LEU A 215 18.76 9.74 -4.98
C LEU A 215 19.58 8.78 -4.13
N LYS A 216 18.92 7.97 -3.30
CA LYS A 216 19.59 7.05 -2.38
C LYS A 216 18.81 5.76 -2.22
N ASP A 217 19.47 4.61 -2.41
CA ASP A 217 18.91 3.28 -2.15
C ASP A 217 17.53 3.03 -2.80
N GLY A 218 17.33 3.48 -4.04
CA GLY A 218 16.04 3.36 -4.74
C GLY A 218 14.95 4.32 -4.25
N LYS A 219 15.32 5.34 -3.48
CA LYS A 219 14.45 6.41 -2.99
C LYS A 219 14.78 7.74 -3.64
N VAL A 220 13.76 8.57 -3.77
CA VAL A 220 13.85 9.98 -4.19
C VAL A 220 13.52 10.85 -2.98
N LEU A 221 14.51 11.61 -2.53
CA LEU A 221 14.37 12.61 -1.48
C LEU A 221 14.21 13.97 -2.14
N LEU A 222 13.08 14.63 -1.91
CA LEU A 222 12.80 15.98 -2.42
C LEU A 222 12.82 16.96 -1.25
N TYR A 223 13.68 17.97 -1.32
CA TYR A 223 13.75 19.05 -0.35
C TYR A 223 12.89 20.22 -0.83
N LEU A 224 11.87 20.55 -0.04
CA LEU A 224 10.95 21.67 -0.28
C LEU A 224 11.29 22.80 0.69
N ASP A 225 11.31 24.03 0.20
CA ASP A 225 11.50 25.22 1.04
C ASP A 225 10.35 25.41 2.03
N MET A 226 9.11 25.20 1.57
CA MET A 226 7.91 25.29 2.40
C MET A 226 6.76 24.48 1.78
N VAL A 227 5.85 23.96 2.62
CA VAL A 227 4.61 23.34 2.16
C VAL A 227 3.49 24.37 2.18
N ARG A 228 2.86 24.60 1.01
CA ARG A 228 1.78 25.58 0.86
C ARG A 228 0.42 25.01 1.27
N VAL A 229 -0.51 25.91 1.55
CA VAL A 229 -1.92 25.58 1.85
C VAL A 229 -2.65 25.12 0.58
N LYS A 230 -2.30 25.73 -0.55
CA LYS A 230 -2.74 25.28 -1.86
C LYS A 230 -2.04 23.97 -2.22
N LYS A 231 -2.81 23.03 -2.79
CA LYS A 231 -2.29 21.78 -3.36
C LYS A 231 -1.25 22.05 -4.45
N GLU A 232 -0.02 21.62 -4.19
CA GLU A 232 1.08 21.65 -5.14
C GLU A 232 1.46 20.23 -5.51
N CYS A 233 1.65 19.98 -6.81
CA CYS A 233 1.94 18.65 -7.32
C CYS A 233 3.20 18.70 -8.17
N VAL A 234 4.08 17.74 -7.93
CA VAL A 234 5.31 17.53 -8.68
C VAL A 234 5.17 16.25 -9.48
N VAL A 235 5.52 16.32 -10.77
CA VAL A 235 5.47 15.17 -11.67
C VAL A 235 6.86 14.84 -12.19
N PHE A 236 7.30 13.60 -12.03
CA PHE A 236 8.55 13.12 -12.62
C PHE A 236 8.38 11.72 -13.22
N ALA A 237 9.17 11.44 -14.26
CA ALA A 237 9.17 10.15 -14.91
C ALA A 237 10.12 9.18 -14.19
N ALA A 238 9.81 7.88 -14.25
CA ALA A 238 10.69 6.81 -13.83
C ALA A 238 10.68 5.69 -14.86
N ASN A 239 11.85 5.17 -15.17
CA ASN A 239 12.06 4.16 -16.20
C ASN A 239 12.27 2.78 -15.56
N GLN A 240 11.65 1.76 -16.14
CA GLN A 240 11.85 0.38 -15.69
C GLN A 240 13.21 -0.15 -16.15
N VAL A 241 14.11 -0.37 -15.19
CA VAL A 241 15.44 -0.95 -15.43
C VAL A 241 15.39 -2.47 -15.30
N VAL A 242 14.62 -2.99 -14.34
CA VAL A 242 14.46 -4.42 -14.11
C VAL A 242 12.97 -4.80 -14.18
N PRO A 243 12.59 -5.77 -15.03
CA PRO A 243 11.22 -6.27 -15.04
C PRO A 243 10.93 -7.02 -13.73
N VAL A 244 9.95 -6.53 -12.97
CA VAL A 244 9.52 -7.15 -11.71
C VAL A 244 8.16 -7.81 -11.93
N GLY A 245 8.05 -9.09 -11.58
CA GLY A 245 6.81 -9.86 -11.78
C GLY A 245 5.71 -9.56 -10.76
N LEU A 246 6.09 -9.11 -9.55
CA LEU A 246 5.19 -8.76 -8.45
C LEU A 246 5.65 -7.44 -7.85
N VAL A 247 4.86 -6.38 -8.02
CA VAL A 247 5.20 -5.04 -7.53
C VAL A 247 4.60 -4.88 -6.14
N GLN A 248 5.46 -4.75 -5.12
CA GLN A 248 5.01 -4.48 -3.75
C GLN A 248 4.60 -3.01 -3.60
N PRO A 249 3.61 -2.69 -2.74
CA PRO A 249 3.29 -1.31 -2.38
C PRO A 249 4.53 -0.61 -1.80
N ALA A 250 4.74 0.63 -2.21
CA ALA A 250 5.80 1.47 -1.68
C ALA A 250 5.23 2.57 -0.79
N THR A 251 6.11 3.19 -0.01
CA THR A 251 5.75 4.25 0.93
C THR A 251 6.32 5.58 0.48
N ALA A 252 5.53 6.64 0.66
CA ALA A 252 6.00 8.01 0.63
C ALA A 252 5.76 8.65 1.99
N THR A 253 6.76 9.37 2.50
CA THR A 253 6.67 10.08 3.78
C THR A 253 7.04 11.53 3.59
N LEU A 254 6.11 12.42 3.90
CA LEU A 254 6.34 13.86 4.01
C LEU A 254 6.59 14.19 5.47
N TYR A 255 7.71 14.83 5.78
CA TYR A 255 8.03 15.23 7.14
C TYR A 255 8.72 16.59 7.18
N ASP A 256 8.56 17.29 8.30
CA ASP A 256 9.26 18.55 8.55
C ASP A 256 10.75 18.27 8.76
N PHE A 257 11.62 19.04 8.10
CA PHE A 257 13.07 18.90 8.20
C PHE A 257 13.58 19.18 9.61
N TYR A 258 13.03 20.19 10.29
CA TYR A 258 13.36 20.53 11.65
C TYR A 258 12.63 19.62 12.65
N ASN A 259 11.53 19.00 12.23
CA ASN A 259 10.71 18.17 13.08
C ASN A 259 10.17 16.87 12.45
N PRO A 260 11.00 15.81 12.30
CA PRO A 260 10.58 14.54 11.72
C PRO A 260 9.46 13.80 12.46
N SER A 261 9.10 14.21 13.69
CA SER A 261 7.93 13.68 14.39
C SER A 261 6.62 14.24 13.84
N VAL A 262 6.61 15.41 13.17
CA VAL A 262 5.52 15.80 12.27
C VAL A 262 5.76 15.09 10.94
N LYS A 263 5.03 14.01 10.68
CA LYS A 263 5.14 13.31 9.40
C LYS A 263 3.79 12.75 8.96
N CYS A 264 3.64 12.65 7.66
CA CYS A 264 2.53 11.98 6.99
C CYS A 264 3.10 10.87 6.10
N THR A 265 2.77 9.62 6.41
CA THR A 265 3.18 8.46 5.62
C THR A 265 1.97 7.90 4.89
N VAL A 266 2.08 7.78 3.57
CA VAL A 266 1.07 7.15 2.71
C VAL A 266 1.68 5.98 1.96
N THR A 267 0.88 4.94 1.76
CA THR A 267 1.22 3.80 0.91
C THR A 267 0.60 4.01 -0.46
N TYR A 268 1.36 3.70 -1.50
CA TYR A 268 0.86 3.75 -2.88
C TYR A 268 1.33 2.50 -3.63
N SER A 269 0.54 2.11 -4.63
CA SER A 269 0.78 0.94 -5.46
C SER A 269 0.92 1.35 -6.92
N ALA A 270 1.51 0.47 -7.74
CA ALA A 270 1.47 0.66 -9.18
C ALA A 270 0.02 0.67 -9.70
N PRO A 271 -0.22 1.31 -10.86
CA PRO A 271 -1.54 1.43 -11.45
C PRO A 271 -2.15 0.04 -11.69
N GLU A 272 -3.50 -0.02 -11.77
CA GLU A 272 -4.44 -1.15 -11.66
C GLU A 272 -4.10 -2.50 -12.35
N HIS A 273 -2.96 -2.60 -13.03
CA HIS A 273 -2.45 -3.79 -13.72
C HIS A 273 -1.24 -4.44 -13.04
N SER A 274 -0.61 -3.84 -12.02
CA SER A 274 0.47 -4.54 -11.31
C SER A 274 -0.12 -5.47 -10.26
N VAL A 275 0.25 -6.74 -10.36
CA VAL A 275 -0.13 -7.82 -9.44
C VAL A 275 0.30 -7.45 -8.01
N LEU A 276 -0.61 -6.83 -7.27
CA LEU A 276 -0.43 -6.59 -5.84
C LEU A 276 -0.51 -7.94 -5.12
N VAL A 277 0.35 -8.11 -4.12
CA VAL A 277 0.26 -9.21 -3.15
C VAL A 277 -1.15 -9.16 -2.57
N SER A 278 -2.00 -10.07 -3.02
CA SER A 278 -3.38 -10.16 -2.56
C SER A 278 -3.35 -10.88 -1.22
N THR A 279 -3.15 -10.14 -0.13
CA THR A 279 -3.27 -10.70 1.22
C THR A 279 -4.73 -10.72 1.62
N LEU A 280 -5.22 -11.90 2.01
CA LEU A 280 -6.54 -12.05 2.59
C LEU A 280 -6.37 -12.02 4.11
N CYS A 281 -6.67 -10.87 4.72
CA CYS A 281 -6.60 -10.70 6.16
C CYS A 281 -8.01 -10.55 6.74
N HIS A 282 -8.32 -11.33 7.76
CA HIS A 282 -9.47 -11.09 8.62
C HIS A 282 -9.04 -11.22 10.07
N THR A 283 -9.30 -10.19 10.88
CA THR A 283 -8.77 -10.04 12.25
C THR A 283 -7.24 -10.17 12.28
N ASP A 284 -6.71 -11.15 13.02
CA ASP A 284 -5.27 -11.37 13.23
C ASP A 284 -4.70 -12.48 12.32
N VAL A 285 -5.54 -13.10 11.48
CA VAL A 285 -5.12 -14.17 10.56
C VAL A 285 -5.07 -13.64 9.14
N CYS A 286 -3.84 -13.48 8.64
CA CYS A 286 -3.57 -13.17 7.25
C CYS A 286 -3.12 -14.42 6.51
N GLU A 287 -3.81 -14.72 5.41
CA GLU A 287 -3.42 -15.75 4.46
C GLU A 287 -2.94 -15.10 3.16
N CYS A 288 -1.81 -15.58 2.66
CA CYS A 288 -1.32 -15.19 1.35
C CYS A 288 -2.16 -15.89 0.29
N ALA A 289 -2.94 -15.14 -0.49
CA ALA A 289 -3.72 -15.69 -1.61
C ALA A 289 -2.90 -15.71 -2.91
N GLU A 290 -1.56 -15.79 -2.83
CA GLU A 290 -0.69 -15.87 -3.99
C GLU A 290 -0.61 -17.29 -4.55
N GLY A 291 -0.56 -17.38 -5.87
CA GLY A 291 -0.51 -18.64 -6.60
C GLY A 291 -0.92 -18.47 -8.06
N PRO A 292 -0.90 -19.54 -8.86
CA PRO A 292 -1.45 -19.51 -10.21
C PRO A 292 -2.97 -19.29 -10.16
N CYS A 293 -3.55 -18.76 -11.24
CA CYS A 293 -4.97 -18.46 -11.30
C CYS A 293 -5.82 -19.73 -11.44
N PRO A 294 -7.08 -19.70 -10.95
CA PRO A 294 -8.03 -20.78 -11.20
C PRO A 294 -8.40 -20.85 -12.69
N HIS A 295 -8.67 -22.05 -13.17
CA HIS A 295 -9.15 -22.29 -14.53
C HIS A 295 -10.54 -22.92 -14.49
N ILE A 296 -11.38 -22.56 -15.46
CA ILE A 296 -12.70 -23.15 -15.63
C ILE A 296 -12.55 -24.36 -16.55
N GLU A 297 -12.96 -25.51 -16.06
CA GLU A 297 -13.05 -26.74 -16.83
C GLU A 297 -14.35 -26.76 -17.64
N HIS A 298 -14.22 -27.04 -18.94
CA HIS A 298 -15.35 -27.14 -19.83
C HIS A 298 -15.82 -28.59 -19.92
N ILE A 299 -17.08 -28.87 -19.56
CA ILE A 299 -17.67 -30.22 -19.54
C ILE A 299 -17.56 -31.02 -20.86
N LEU A 300 -17.39 -30.32 -21.99
CA LEU A 300 -17.21 -30.90 -23.32
C LEU A 300 -15.74 -31.03 -23.75
N SER A 301 -14.80 -30.66 -22.88
CA SER A 301 -13.37 -30.71 -23.19
C SER A 301 -12.95 -32.15 -23.45
N PRO A 302 -12.27 -32.44 -24.57
CA PRO A 302 -11.81 -33.79 -24.89
C PRO A 302 -10.77 -34.34 -23.91
N GLN A 303 -10.25 -33.49 -23.01
CA GLN A 303 -9.28 -33.88 -21.99
C GLN A 303 -9.93 -34.35 -20.67
N LEU A 304 -11.25 -34.17 -20.51
CA LEU A 304 -11.96 -34.61 -19.31
C LEU A 304 -12.32 -36.09 -19.45
N ASN A 305 -11.47 -36.95 -18.90
CA ASN A 305 -11.77 -38.36 -18.75
C ASN A 305 -12.70 -38.59 -17.55
N SER A 306 -13.41 -39.73 -17.54
CA SER A 306 -14.28 -40.10 -16.41
C SER A 306 -13.55 -40.16 -15.06
N PHE A 307 -12.24 -40.38 -15.08
CA PHE A 307 -11.40 -40.48 -13.89
C PHE A 307 -10.78 -39.15 -13.46
N SER A 308 -10.71 -38.14 -14.32
CA SER A 308 -10.04 -36.86 -14.02
C SER A 308 -10.61 -36.17 -12.78
N ARG A 309 -11.93 -36.25 -12.57
CA ARG A 309 -12.60 -35.68 -11.38
C ARG A 309 -12.23 -36.42 -10.10
N ILE A 310 -12.15 -37.76 -10.16
CA ILE A 310 -11.75 -38.60 -9.03
C ILE A 310 -10.27 -38.40 -8.72
N ASP A 311 -9.43 -38.33 -9.75
CA ASP A 311 -7.99 -38.14 -9.58
C ASP A 311 -7.66 -36.79 -8.91
N PHE A 312 -8.36 -35.73 -9.33
CA PHE A 312 -8.24 -34.42 -8.72
C PHE A 312 -8.75 -34.43 -7.27
N ALA A 313 -9.90 -35.06 -7.02
CA ALA A 313 -10.49 -35.15 -5.69
C ALA A 313 -9.60 -35.93 -4.70
N CYS A 314 -9.00 -37.04 -5.12
CA CYS A 314 -8.40 -38.02 -4.21
C CYS A 314 -6.87 -38.07 -4.19
N TYR A 315 -6.17 -37.70 -5.27
CA TYR A 315 -4.72 -37.91 -5.36
C TYR A 315 -3.92 -36.62 -5.42
N SER A 316 -4.32 -35.65 -6.24
CA SER A 316 -3.60 -34.37 -6.36
C SER A 316 -4.57 -33.26 -6.80
N PRO A 317 -4.86 -32.26 -5.96
CA PRO A 317 -4.17 -31.89 -4.72
C PRO A 317 -4.70 -32.57 -3.43
N VAL A 318 -5.66 -33.49 -3.54
CA VAL A 318 -6.54 -33.97 -2.43
C VAL A 318 -7.43 -32.83 -1.95
N VAL A 319 -8.73 -32.92 -2.25
CA VAL A 319 -9.69 -31.86 -1.92
C VAL A 319 -10.18 -32.01 -0.48
N ASP A 320 -10.34 -30.89 0.22
CA ASP A 320 -10.92 -30.83 1.57
C ASP A 320 -12.42 -30.57 1.53
N TYR A 321 -12.91 -29.96 0.45
CA TYR A 321 -14.33 -29.72 0.23
C TYR A 321 -14.72 -29.98 -1.23
N ALA A 322 -15.98 -30.39 -1.43
CA ALA A 322 -16.60 -30.52 -2.74
C ALA A 322 -18.09 -30.16 -2.64
N PHE A 323 -18.51 -29.18 -3.42
CA PHE A 323 -19.87 -28.66 -3.39
C PHE A 323 -20.44 -28.52 -4.80
N LYS A 324 -21.72 -28.86 -4.95
CA LYS A 324 -22.55 -28.35 -6.03
C LYS A 324 -23.14 -27.02 -5.56
N VAL A 325 -22.90 -25.95 -6.32
CA VAL A 325 -23.29 -24.59 -5.93
C VAL A 325 -24.03 -23.88 -7.05
N GLN A 326 -24.90 -22.95 -6.68
CA GLN A 326 -25.54 -22.01 -7.59
C GLN A 326 -25.03 -20.60 -7.31
N LEU A 327 -24.62 -19.87 -8.34
CA LEU A 327 -24.10 -18.51 -8.19
C LEU A 327 -25.26 -17.51 -8.08
N LEU A 328 -25.36 -16.81 -6.94
CA LEU A 328 -26.41 -15.81 -6.68
C LEU A 328 -25.99 -14.40 -7.07
N GLY A 329 -24.73 -14.02 -6.79
CA GLY A 329 -24.27 -12.65 -6.98
C GLY A 329 -22.75 -12.52 -6.96
N ILE A 330 -22.26 -11.41 -7.51
CA ILE A 330 -20.84 -11.06 -7.54
C ILE A 330 -20.69 -9.70 -6.89
N ASN A 331 -19.90 -9.64 -5.83
CA ASN A 331 -19.54 -8.42 -5.13
C ASN A 331 -18.06 -8.12 -5.38
N HIS A 332 -17.72 -6.84 -5.57
CA HIS A 332 -16.34 -6.42 -5.77
C HIS A 332 -15.79 -5.77 -4.50
N THR A 333 -14.59 -6.17 -4.13
CA THR A 333 -13.77 -5.49 -3.11
C THR A 333 -12.51 -4.93 -3.78
N ALA A 334 -11.66 -4.21 -3.03
CA ALA A 334 -10.46 -3.58 -3.58
C ALA A 334 -9.57 -4.57 -4.35
N TYR A 335 -9.36 -5.78 -3.81
CA TYR A 335 -8.42 -6.77 -4.37
C TYR A 335 -9.07 -8.07 -4.83
N PHE A 336 -10.27 -8.39 -4.32
CA PHE A 336 -10.95 -9.65 -4.57
C PHE A 336 -12.33 -9.45 -5.19
N GLU A 337 -12.71 -10.37 -6.07
CA GLU A 337 -14.10 -10.60 -6.47
C GLU A 337 -14.69 -11.66 -5.56
N LYS A 338 -15.78 -11.31 -4.88
CA LYS A 338 -16.48 -12.14 -3.93
C LYS A 338 -17.74 -12.71 -4.60
N TYR A 339 -17.73 -14.01 -4.85
CA TYR A 339 -18.85 -14.77 -5.37
C TYR A 339 -19.73 -15.24 -4.22
N VAL A 340 -20.97 -14.76 -4.20
CA VAL A 340 -22.00 -15.19 -3.26
C VAL A 340 -22.70 -16.39 -3.87
N VAL A 341 -22.51 -17.56 -3.27
CA VAL A 341 -23.05 -18.83 -3.79
C VAL A 341 -23.99 -19.46 -2.77
N ASN A 342 -24.96 -20.19 -3.31
CA ASN A 342 -25.83 -21.08 -2.56
C ASN A 342 -25.37 -22.53 -2.76
N ILE A 343 -25.14 -23.27 -1.68
CA ILE A 343 -24.78 -24.69 -1.76
C ILE A 343 -26.05 -25.51 -1.99
N THR A 344 -26.22 -26.03 -3.20
CA THR A 344 -27.38 -26.85 -3.56
C THR A 344 -27.21 -28.29 -3.06
N GLN A 345 -26.00 -28.84 -3.16
CA GLN A 345 -25.68 -30.18 -2.65
C GLN A 345 -24.27 -30.20 -2.04
N PRO A 346 -24.13 -30.49 -0.73
CA PRO A 346 -22.84 -30.74 -0.12
C PRO A 346 -22.37 -32.16 -0.42
N ILE A 347 -21.27 -32.32 -1.17
CA ILE A 347 -20.75 -33.64 -1.57
C ILE A 347 -19.69 -34.12 -0.57
N LEU A 348 -18.75 -33.23 -0.24
CA LEU A 348 -17.75 -33.43 0.80
C LEU A 348 -17.68 -32.18 1.66
N ASN A 349 -18.00 -32.32 2.94
CA ASN A 349 -17.86 -31.25 3.93
C ASN A 349 -16.41 -31.14 4.39
N SER A 350 -16.00 -29.90 4.66
CA SER A 350 -14.71 -29.64 5.31
C SER A 350 -14.66 -30.32 6.69
N ARG A 351 -13.48 -30.83 7.04
CA ARG A 351 -13.19 -31.44 8.36
C ARG A 351 -13.53 -30.54 9.55
N ASN A 352 -13.50 -29.22 9.35
CA ASN A 352 -13.66 -28.23 10.42
C ASN A 352 -15.08 -27.61 10.47
N GLU A 353 -15.98 -27.98 9.55
CA GLU A 353 -17.39 -27.57 9.57
C GLU A 353 -18.30 -28.80 9.60
N ALA A 354 -18.76 -29.16 10.81
CA ALA A 354 -19.83 -30.13 10.98
C ALA A 354 -21.19 -29.49 10.66
N GLY A 355 -21.89 -29.98 9.64
CA GLY A 355 -23.31 -29.67 9.44
C GLY A 355 -23.65 -28.53 8.47
N LEU A 356 -22.95 -28.43 7.33
CA LEU A 356 -23.42 -27.62 6.20
C LEU A 356 -24.77 -28.17 5.69
N GLY A 357 -25.87 -27.46 6.00
CA GLY A 357 -27.20 -27.78 5.51
C GLY A 357 -27.38 -27.45 4.03
N HIS A 358 -28.30 -28.14 3.35
CA HIS A 358 -28.74 -27.78 2.01
C HIS A 358 -29.24 -26.33 2.01
N GLY A 359 -28.81 -25.52 1.03
CA GLY A 359 -29.20 -24.12 0.92
C GLY A 359 -28.32 -23.14 1.70
N ALA A 360 -27.15 -23.57 2.21
CA ALA A 360 -26.24 -22.68 2.93
C ALA A 360 -25.58 -21.68 1.98
N ILE A 361 -25.55 -20.40 2.38
CA ILE A 361 -24.87 -19.34 1.63
C ILE A 361 -23.39 -19.29 2.05
N ARG A 362 -22.51 -19.25 1.06
CA ARG A 362 -21.05 -19.13 1.24
C ARG A 362 -20.44 -18.12 0.29
N HIS A 363 -19.24 -17.69 0.64
CA HIS A 363 -18.48 -16.70 -0.10
C HIS A 363 -17.20 -17.31 -0.65
N PHE A 364 -17.06 -17.27 -1.97
CA PHE A 364 -15.84 -17.66 -2.67
C PHE A 364 -15.11 -16.40 -3.15
N LEU A 365 -13.80 -16.38 -3.02
CA LEU A 365 -12.96 -15.22 -3.29
C LEU A 365 -12.03 -15.55 -4.46
N ASN A 366 -12.14 -14.78 -5.55
CA ASN A 366 -11.18 -14.78 -6.64
C ASN A 366 -10.34 -13.49 -6.59
N ARG A 367 -9.09 -13.56 -7.00
CA ARG A 367 -8.26 -12.36 -7.16
C ARG A 367 -8.71 -11.59 -8.40
N ARG A 368 -8.84 -10.27 -8.31
CA ARG A 368 -9.16 -9.42 -9.48
C ARG A 368 -8.10 -9.47 -10.58
N SER A 369 -6.86 -9.81 -10.22
CA SER A 369 -5.78 -10.04 -11.19
C SER A 369 -5.98 -11.32 -12.03
N CYS A 370 -6.80 -12.26 -11.57
CA CYS A 370 -7.07 -13.49 -12.29
C CYS A 370 -8.29 -13.35 -13.21
N PRO A 371 -8.17 -13.69 -14.51
CA PRO A 371 -9.27 -13.59 -15.46
C PRO A 371 -10.24 -14.78 -15.29
N LEU A 372 -11.01 -14.77 -14.21
CA LEU A 372 -12.10 -15.72 -13.97
C LEU A 372 -13.44 -15.02 -14.19
N LYS A 373 -14.32 -15.62 -14.99
CA LYS A 373 -15.66 -15.08 -15.23
C LYS A 373 -16.69 -16.19 -15.06
N LEU A 374 -17.47 -16.12 -13.98
CA LEU A 374 -18.57 -17.04 -13.70
C LEU A 374 -19.91 -16.43 -14.15
N ARG A 375 -20.81 -17.27 -14.65
CA ARG A 375 -22.14 -16.86 -15.10
C ARG A 375 -23.12 -16.85 -13.93
N LEU A 376 -23.80 -15.72 -13.72
CA LEU A 376 -24.83 -15.58 -12.69
C LEU A 376 -26.00 -16.54 -12.96
N GLY A 377 -26.54 -17.17 -11.91
CA GLY A 377 -27.67 -18.09 -12.00
C GLY A 377 -27.31 -19.52 -12.44
N SER A 378 -26.13 -19.73 -13.04
CA SER A 378 -25.63 -21.06 -13.41
C SER A 378 -25.24 -21.90 -12.18
N GLU A 379 -25.30 -23.22 -12.35
CA GLU A 379 -24.77 -24.18 -11.38
C GLU A 379 -23.32 -24.56 -11.70
N PHE A 380 -22.51 -24.71 -10.66
CA PHE A 380 -21.10 -25.09 -10.76
C PHE A 380 -20.79 -26.23 -9.79
N LEU A 381 -19.90 -27.12 -10.21
CA LEU A 381 -19.18 -28.04 -9.34
C LEU A 381 -17.88 -27.36 -8.93
N ILE A 382 -17.71 -27.09 -7.64
CA ILE A 382 -16.50 -26.48 -7.08
C ILE A 382 -15.89 -27.43 -6.05
N MET A 383 -14.60 -27.76 -6.24
CA MET A 383 -13.84 -28.62 -5.32
C MET A 383 -12.47 -28.01 -5.08
N GLY A 384 -11.96 -28.07 -3.85
CA GLY A 384 -10.68 -27.44 -3.54
C GLY A 384 -10.20 -27.68 -2.13
N LYS A 385 -9.23 -26.86 -1.71
CA LYS A 385 -8.63 -26.90 -0.37
C LYS A 385 -9.18 -25.80 0.51
N GLU A 386 -9.42 -26.14 1.76
CA GLU A 386 -9.95 -25.21 2.75
C GLU A 386 -8.94 -24.07 3.01
N GLY A 387 -9.43 -22.83 2.99
CA GLY A 387 -8.67 -21.66 3.40
C GLY A 387 -8.59 -21.53 4.93
N LYS A 388 -7.62 -20.77 5.43
CA LYS A 388 -7.42 -20.54 6.88
C LYS A 388 -8.25 -19.38 7.41
N THR A 389 -8.84 -18.60 6.54
CA THR A 389 -9.54 -17.35 6.86
C THR A 389 -11.04 -17.60 7.09
N ARG A 390 -11.61 -16.82 8.01
CA ARG A 390 -13.04 -16.83 8.34
C ARG A 390 -13.61 -15.43 8.15
N ASP A 391 -14.92 -15.33 7.93
CA ASP A 391 -15.60 -14.04 7.85
C ASP A 391 -16.05 -13.52 9.23
N HIS A 392 -16.71 -12.36 9.26
CA HIS A 392 -17.22 -11.77 10.50
C HIS A 392 -18.22 -12.65 11.26
N HIS A 393 -18.85 -13.61 10.57
CA HIS A 393 -19.79 -14.57 11.14
C HIS A 393 -19.10 -15.91 11.48
N GLN A 394 -17.76 -15.95 11.50
CA GLN A 394 -16.95 -17.15 11.76
C GLN A 394 -17.09 -18.26 10.69
N MET A 395 -17.61 -17.92 9.50
CA MET A 395 -17.78 -18.87 8.40
C MET A 395 -16.50 -18.95 7.58
N ILE A 396 -16.13 -20.15 7.13
CA ILE A 396 -14.94 -20.34 6.29
C ILE A 396 -15.06 -19.54 5.00
N GLN A 397 -14.00 -18.82 4.64
CA GLN A 397 -13.86 -18.16 3.35
C GLN A 397 -13.05 -19.06 2.40
N TYR A 398 -13.63 -19.34 1.23
CA TYR A 398 -12.99 -20.20 0.23
C TYR A 398 -12.26 -19.35 -0.80
N VAL A 399 -10.96 -19.57 -0.97
CA VAL A 399 -10.16 -18.88 -1.99
C VAL A 399 -10.08 -19.74 -3.24
N LEU A 400 -10.38 -19.15 -4.40
CA LEU A 400 -10.28 -19.80 -5.70
C LEU A 400 -8.85 -19.65 -6.23
N ASP A 401 -8.11 -20.74 -6.27
CA ASP A 401 -6.71 -20.83 -6.72
C ASP A 401 -6.53 -21.89 -7.82
N SER A 402 -5.28 -22.12 -8.25
CA SER A 402 -4.97 -23.16 -9.23
C SER A 402 -5.22 -24.60 -8.76
N LYS A 403 -5.44 -24.80 -7.46
CA LYS A 403 -5.78 -26.09 -6.83
C LYS A 403 -7.29 -26.21 -6.62
N THR A 404 -8.06 -25.35 -7.25
CA THR A 404 -9.51 -25.37 -7.24
C THR A 404 -10.04 -25.87 -8.59
N TRP A 405 -10.87 -26.90 -8.54
CA TRP A 405 -11.64 -27.37 -9.69
C TRP A 405 -12.92 -26.56 -9.81
N ILE A 406 -13.15 -25.95 -10.96
CA ILE A 406 -14.37 -25.19 -11.25
C ILE A 406 -14.93 -25.71 -12.56
N GLU A 407 -16.10 -26.34 -12.53
CA GLU A 407 -16.77 -26.87 -13.71
C GLU A 407 -18.21 -26.38 -13.76
N GLU A 408 -18.62 -25.79 -14.88
CA GLU A 408 -20.00 -25.35 -15.07
C GLU A 408 -20.90 -26.51 -15.46
N ILE A 409 -21.97 -26.72 -14.71
CA ILE A 409 -22.96 -27.77 -14.95
C ILE A 409 -24.05 -27.20 -15.86
N PRO A 410 -24.30 -27.78 -17.05
CA PRO A 410 -25.39 -27.36 -17.92
C PRO A 410 -26.74 -27.50 -17.21
N SER A 411 -27.70 -26.66 -17.58
CA SER A 411 -29.07 -26.78 -17.06
C SER A 411 -29.71 -28.10 -17.49
N ASP A 412 -30.74 -28.54 -16.76
CA ASP A 412 -31.46 -29.79 -17.05
C ASP A 412 -31.93 -29.87 -18.52
N ASP A 413 -32.45 -28.76 -19.06
CA ASP A 413 -32.86 -28.65 -20.47
C ASP A 413 -31.68 -28.88 -21.45
N GLN A 414 -30.49 -28.37 -21.11
CA GLN A 414 -29.30 -28.57 -21.93
C GLN A 414 -28.79 -30.01 -21.84
N CYS A 415 -28.92 -30.67 -20.69
CA CYS A 415 -28.54 -32.07 -20.50
C CYS A 415 -29.43 -33.05 -21.29
N LEU A 416 -30.64 -32.65 -21.69
CA LEU A 416 -31.50 -33.44 -22.59
C LEU A 416 -30.95 -33.48 -24.04
N LEU A 417 -30.15 -32.49 -24.44
CA LEU A 417 -29.55 -32.44 -25.77
C LEU A 417 -28.51 -33.57 -25.92
N SER A 418 -28.53 -34.25 -27.07
CA SER A 418 -27.63 -35.37 -27.38
C SER A 418 -26.15 -35.04 -27.18
N LYS A 419 -25.76 -33.78 -27.43
CA LYS A 419 -24.40 -33.26 -27.26
C LYS A 419 -23.93 -33.30 -25.79
N TYR A 420 -24.79 -32.99 -24.84
CA TYR A 420 -24.43 -32.85 -23.42
C TYR A 420 -24.82 -34.06 -22.57
N ARG A 421 -25.72 -34.92 -23.07
CA ARG A 421 -26.28 -36.06 -22.34
C ARG A 421 -25.22 -36.95 -21.67
N ASN A 422 -24.19 -37.36 -22.40
CA ASN A 422 -23.13 -38.21 -21.86
C ASN A 422 -22.28 -37.47 -20.82
N ALA A 423 -22.04 -36.18 -21.04
CA ALA A 423 -21.20 -35.36 -20.19
C ALA A 423 -21.90 -35.06 -18.85
N CYS A 424 -23.18 -34.70 -18.88
CA CYS A 424 -24.01 -34.54 -17.67
C CYS A 424 -24.13 -35.86 -16.89
N LYS A 425 -24.30 -36.99 -17.59
CA LYS A 425 -24.31 -38.30 -16.95
C LYS A 425 -22.99 -38.57 -16.23
N ALA A 426 -21.85 -38.31 -16.86
CA ALA A 426 -20.54 -38.53 -16.25
C ALA A 426 -20.32 -37.68 -14.98
N VAL A 427 -20.80 -36.43 -14.96
CA VAL A 427 -20.75 -35.56 -13.76
C VAL A 427 -21.64 -36.12 -12.65
N ASN A 428 -22.88 -36.52 -12.97
CA ASN A 428 -23.81 -37.06 -11.97
C ASN A 428 -23.33 -38.41 -11.40
N ASP A 429 -22.79 -39.28 -12.26
CA ASP A 429 -22.20 -40.56 -11.84
C ASP A 429 -21.02 -40.32 -10.88
N PHE A 430 -20.17 -39.32 -11.17
CA PHE A 430 -19.09 -38.90 -10.27
C PHE A 430 -19.64 -38.43 -8.91
N ILE A 431 -20.58 -37.48 -8.90
CA ILE A 431 -21.15 -36.91 -7.67
C ILE A 431 -21.71 -38.03 -6.77
N GLN A 432 -22.55 -38.90 -7.32
CA GLN A 432 -23.15 -40.01 -6.56
C GLN A 432 -22.10 -41.01 -6.05
N SER A 433 -21.11 -41.35 -6.88
CA SER A 433 -20.06 -42.29 -6.50
C SER A 433 -19.14 -41.74 -5.40
N PHE A 434 -18.84 -40.44 -5.45
CA PHE A 434 -17.95 -39.77 -4.52
C PHE A 434 -18.62 -39.49 -3.18
N GLU A 435 -19.91 -39.10 -3.19
CA GLU A 435 -20.72 -38.93 -1.99
C GLU A 435 -20.85 -40.25 -1.19
N THR A 436 -20.99 -41.38 -1.89
CA THR A 436 -21.20 -42.69 -1.25
C THR A 436 -19.91 -43.39 -0.84
N ASN A 437 -18.88 -43.37 -1.69
CA ASN A 437 -17.66 -44.16 -1.47
C ASN A 437 -16.47 -43.31 -1.01
N GLY A 438 -16.54 -41.98 -1.15
CA GLY A 438 -15.40 -41.10 -0.94
C GLY A 438 -14.19 -41.47 -1.79
N CYS A 439 -13.00 -41.21 -1.26
CA CYS A 439 -11.75 -41.70 -1.83
C CYS A 439 -11.47 -43.12 -1.35
N LYS A 440 -11.24 -44.04 -2.29
CA LYS A 440 -10.73 -45.38 -1.96
C LYS A 440 -9.26 -45.24 -1.53
N GLY A 441 -9.00 -45.55 -0.27
CA GLY A 441 -7.66 -45.54 0.33
C GLY A 441 -6.76 -46.65 -0.17
#